data_AF-A0A8S9IGD9-F1
#
_entry.id   AF-A0A8S9IGD9-F1
#
_cell.length_a   1.000
_cell.length_b   1.000
_cell.length_c   1.000
_cell.angle_alpha   90.00
_cell.angle_beta   90.00
_cell.angle_gamma   90.00
#
_symmetry.space_group_name_H-M   'P 1'
#
loop_
_entity.id
_entity.type
_entity.pdbx_description
1 polymer ?
#
loop_
_entity_poly.entity_id
_entity_poly.type
_entity_poly.pdbx_seq_one_letter_code
_entity_poly.pdbx_strand_id
1 'polypeptide(L)'
;MGEAKGHVLFFPYPLQGHINPMIQLGKRLSKKGLTVSLIIASNIHREPYTSEDYSITVHTIHDGFFPHEHPHAKIKDPPRFNDSTARSLTDFISRQKLSGNPPKALIYDPFMPFALDVAKDLGLYVVAYFTQPWLASLIYYHINEGTYDVPDDRHEDPILASFPGFPLLSQNELPSFACEKGSYPLIFKVVVSQFSNLRRADCILCNTFDQLEPKVVKWMDGQWPVKNIGPVVPSKFLDNRLPEDKDYELGDSKTEPDESVLSWLANKPAKSVVYVAFGTLVALSEKQMKETAMAIKQTGYSFLWSVRDSERSKLPSGFVEEALEKDMGLVAKWVPQLEKEVVRTRKLMNLLL
;
A
#
# COMPACT_ATOMS: atom_id res chain seq x y z
N MET A 1 7.57 -8.47 -33.36
CA MET A 1 6.91 -7.82 -32.22
C MET A 1 5.78 -6.98 -32.78
N GLY A 2 4.54 -7.17 -32.32
CA GLY A 2 3.43 -6.30 -32.73
C GLY A 2 3.65 -4.88 -32.23
N GLU A 3 3.12 -3.90 -32.95
CA GLU A 3 3.11 -2.50 -32.54
C GLU A 3 2.39 -2.37 -31.18
N ALA A 4 2.97 -1.62 -30.24
CA ALA A 4 2.38 -1.44 -28.91
C ALA A 4 1.02 -0.74 -29.04
N LYS A 5 -0.01 -1.24 -28.34
CA LYS A 5 -1.39 -0.71 -28.44
C LYS A 5 -1.58 0.64 -27.74
N GLY A 6 -0.55 1.13 -27.06
CA GLY A 6 -0.53 2.39 -26.31
C GLY A 6 0.49 2.36 -25.19
N HIS A 7 0.79 3.52 -24.60
CA HIS A 7 1.74 3.68 -23.50
C HIS A 7 1.02 4.28 -22.28
N VAL A 8 1.15 3.63 -21.12
CA VAL A 8 0.54 4.03 -19.86
C VAL A 8 1.62 4.25 -18.81
N LEU A 9 1.54 5.38 -18.12
CA LEU A 9 2.40 5.73 -17.00
C LEU A 9 1.74 5.31 -15.68
N PHE A 10 2.54 4.81 -14.76
CA PHE A 10 2.14 4.48 -13.40
C PHE A 10 2.93 5.33 -12.42
N PHE A 11 2.24 6.03 -11.52
CA PHE A 11 2.86 6.92 -10.55
C PHE A 11 2.33 6.65 -9.12
N PRO A 12 2.89 5.63 -8.44
CA PRO A 12 2.51 5.27 -7.07
C PRO A 12 3.01 6.28 -6.04
N TYR A 13 2.31 6.38 -4.91
CA TYR A 13 2.90 6.96 -3.70
C TYR A 13 4.13 6.12 -3.31
N PRO A 14 5.26 6.73 -2.89
CA PRO A 14 6.55 6.03 -2.78
C PRO A 14 6.66 5.15 -1.52
N LEU A 15 5.69 4.26 -1.31
CA LEU A 15 5.63 3.26 -0.25
C LEU A 15 5.23 1.90 -0.85
N GLN A 16 5.80 0.81 -0.34
CA GLN A 16 5.63 -0.53 -0.91
C GLN A 16 4.17 -0.98 -1.00
N GLY A 17 3.34 -0.62 -0.01
CA GLY A 17 1.90 -0.89 -0.02
C GLY A 17 1.13 -0.23 -1.18
N HIS A 18 1.74 0.77 -1.83
CA HIS A 18 1.18 1.48 -2.98
C HIS A 18 1.86 1.06 -4.29
N ILE A 19 3.19 0.94 -4.26
CA ILE A 19 4.01 0.51 -5.40
C ILE A 19 3.64 -0.90 -5.86
N ASN A 20 3.54 -1.87 -4.93
CA ASN A 20 3.36 -3.28 -5.27
C ASN A 20 2.01 -3.57 -5.97
N PRO A 21 0.85 -3.11 -5.47
CA PRO A 21 -0.41 -3.27 -6.20
C PRO A 21 -0.38 -2.63 -7.60
N MET A 22 0.25 -1.46 -7.75
CA MET A 22 0.38 -0.79 -9.05
C MET A 22 1.26 -1.57 -10.02
N ILE A 23 2.35 -2.17 -9.55
CA ILE A 23 3.17 -3.10 -10.33
C ILE A 23 2.31 -4.25 -10.85
N GLN A 24 1.51 -4.89 -10.00
CA GLN A 24 0.69 -6.04 -10.39
C GLN A 24 -0.38 -5.66 -11.43
N LEU A 25 -0.99 -4.49 -11.31
CA LEU A 25 -1.85 -3.94 -12.36
C LEU A 25 -1.07 -3.70 -13.66
N GLY A 26 0.13 -3.11 -13.56
CA GLY A 26 1.06 -2.89 -14.67
C GLY A 26 1.41 -4.18 -15.41
N LYS A 27 1.71 -5.28 -14.71
CA LYS A 27 1.99 -6.60 -15.31
C LYS A 27 0.81 -7.08 -16.16
N ARG A 28 -0.41 -6.95 -15.65
CA ARG A 28 -1.64 -7.35 -16.36
C ARG A 28 -1.90 -6.49 -17.60
N LEU A 29 -1.59 -5.19 -17.54
CA LEU A 29 -1.71 -4.29 -18.68
C LEU A 29 -0.63 -4.53 -19.74
N SER A 30 0.61 -4.77 -19.30
CA SER A 30 1.73 -5.15 -20.17
C SER A 30 1.40 -6.40 -20.99
N LYS A 31 0.87 -7.45 -20.35
CA LYS A 31 0.43 -8.67 -21.07
C LYS A 31 -0.65 -8.42 -22.12
N LYS A 32 -1.46 -7.37 -21.96
CA LYS A 32 -2.49 -6.97 -22.95
C LYS A 32 -1.92 -6.16 -24.12
N GLY A 33 -0.61 -5.94 -24.16
CA GLY A 33 0.11 -5.27 -25.25
C GLY A 33 0.30 -3.77 -25.05
N LEU A 34 0.17 -3.26 -23.82
CA LEU A 34 0.47 -1.87 -23.49
C LEU A 34 1.93 -1.73 -23.07
N THR A 35 2.59 -0.66 -23.50
CA THR A 35 3.86 -0.23 -22.91
C THR A 35 3.57 0.36 -21.54
N VAL A 36 4.32 -0.08 -20.52
CA VAL A 36 4.12 0.33 -19.13
C VAL A 36 5.40 0.93 -18.58
N SER A 37 5.32 2.18 -18.15
CA SER A 37 6.40 2.86 -17.43
C SER A 37 5.97 3.14 -15.99
N LEU A 38 6.72 2.60 -15.02
CA LEU A 38 6.56 2.87 -13.60
C LEU A 38 7.49 4.01 -13.19
N ILE A 39 6.93 5.06 -12.61
CA ILE A 39 7.66 6.26 -12.20
C ILE A 39 7.72 6.31 -10.67
N ILE A 40 8.92 6.25 -10.10
CA ILE A 40 9.12 6.26 -8.65
C ILE A 40 9.76 7.60 -8.24
N ALA A 41 9.08 8.33 -7.36
CA ALA A 41 9.64 9.54 -6.74
C ALA A 41 10.72 9.14 -5.70
N SER A 42 11.95 9.56 -5.94
CA SER A 42 13.13 9.11 -5.19
C SER A 42 14.17 10.23 -5.02
N ASN A 43 14.88 10.20 -3.89
CA ASN A 43 16.03 11.05 -3.59
C ASN A 43 17.33 10.46 -4.15
N ILE A 44 17.26 9.23 -4.67
CA ILE A 44 18.36 8.52 -5.32
C ILE A 44 18.01 8.40 -6.80
N HIS A 45 18.84 8.97 -7.66
CA HIS A 45 18.78 8.74 -9.10
C HIS A 45 19.19 7.31 -9.42
N ARG A 46 18.37 6.61 -10.21
CA ARG A 46 18.71 5.31 -10.78
C ARG A 46 18.49 5.38 -12.28
N GLU A 47 19.42 4.79 -13.03
CA GLU A 47 19.24 4.63 -14.47
C GLU A 47 17.96 3.82 -14.73
N PRO A 48 17.16 4.20 -15.75
CA PRO A 48 15.99 3.43 -16.12
C PRO A 48 16.37 1.99 -16.46
N TYR A 49 15.56 1.04 -15.98
CA TYR A 49 15.73 -0.37 -16.33
C TYR A 49 14.39 -0.97 -16.70
N THR A 50 14.41 -1.99 -17.56
CA THR A 50 13.19 -2.74 -17.92
C THR A 50 13.24 -4.10 -17.28
N SER A 51 12.19 -4.46 -16.54
CA SER A 51 12.05 -5.81 -15.99
C SER A 51 11.97 -6.82 -17.13
N GLU A 52 12.91 -7.77 -17.18
CA GLU A 52 12.95 -8.84 -18.18
C GLU A 52 11.68 -9.69 -18.13
N ASP A 53 11.20 -9.99 -16.92
CA ASP A 53 10.04 -10.84 -16.68
C ASP A 53 8.71 -10.23 -17.16
N TYR A 54 8.56 -8.90 -17.11
CA TYR A 54 7.25 -8.25 -17.26
C TYR A 54 7.20 -7.09 -18.27
N SER A 55 8.33 -6.74 -18.89
CA SER A 55 8.44 -5.62 -19.85
C SER A 55 7.93 -4.29 -19.29
N ILE A 56 8.11 -4.07 -17.99
CA ILE A 56 7.80 -2.80 -17.31
C ILE A 56 9.10 -2.02 -17.19
N THR A 57 9.13 -0.79 -17.72
CA THR A 57 10.28 0.10 -17.57
C THR A 57 10.12 0.95 -16.31
N VAL A 58 11.06 0.84 -15.39
CA VAL A 58 11.09 1.62 -14.15
C VAL A 58 11.95 2.86 -14.34
N HIS A 59 11.41 4.01 -13.98
CA HIS A 59 12.09 5.31 -14.00
C HIS A 59 12.06 5.92 -12.60
N THR A 60 13.13 6.63 -12.23
CA THR A 60 13.13 7.47 -11.04
C THR A 60 13.01 8.94 -11.41
N ILE A 61 12.22 9.70 -10.65
CA ILE A 61 12.16 11.16 -10.71
C ILE A 61 12.52 11.75 -9.35
N HIS A 62 13.07 12.97 -9.36
CA HIS A 62 13.52 13.64 -8.14
C HIS A 62 12.34 14.05 -7.25
N ASP A 63 12.40 13.68 -5.98
CA ASP A 63 11.32 13.93 -5.01
C ASP A 63 11.52 15.20 -4.16
N GLY A 64 12.63 15.89 -4.33
CA GLY A 64 12.95 17.13 -3.61
C GLY A 64 13.89 16.94 -2.43
N PHE A 65 14.28 15.71 -2.10
CA PHE A 65 15.09 15.39 -0.92
C PHE A 65 16.46 14.81 -1.31
N PHE A 66 17.39 14.85 -0.36
CA PHE A 66 18.72 14.27 -0.50
C PHE A 66 18.82 12.88 0.15
N PRO A 67 19.75 12.02 -0.29
CA PRO A 67 19.95 10.68 0.28
C PRO A 67 20.26 10.65 1.78
N HIS A 68 20.85 11.71 2.33
CA HIS A 68 21.23 11.81 3.74
C HIS A 68 20.09 12.31 4.64
N GLU A 69 18.97 12.75 4.08
CA GLU A 69 17.81 13.18 4.86
C GLU A 69 17.07 11.96 5.46
N HIS A 70 16.29 12.22 6.51
CA HIS A 70 15.56 11.18 7.22
C HIS A 70 14.61 10.39 6.26
N PRO A 71 14.49 9.05 6.36
CA PRO A 71 13.67 8.25 5.45
C PRO A 71 12.19 8.68 5.34
N HIS A 72 11.65 9.25 6.41
CA HIS A 72 10.29 9.80 6.48
C HIS A 72 10.19 11.31 6.20
N ALA A 73 11.23 11.97 5.69
CA ALA A 73 11.23 13.41 5.43
C ALA A 73 10.10 13.83 4.48
N LYS A 74 9.79 13.01 3.47
CA LYS A 74 8.70 13.25 2.49
C LYS A 74 7.32 13.35 3.13
N ILE A 75 7.08 12.58 4.21
CA ILE A 75 5.82 12.62 4.96
C ILE A 75 5.78 13.85 5.89
N LYS A 76 6.95 14.30 6.36
CA LYS A 76 7.09 15.45 7.27
C LYS A 76 7.01 16.80 6.54
N ASP A 77 7.40 16.84 5.28
CA ASP A 77 7.30 18.04 4.43
C ASP A 77 6.57 17.74 3.10
N PRO A 78 5.25 17.51 3.14
CA PRO A 78 4.45 17.31 1.94
C PRO A 78 4.53 18.44 0.91
N PRO A 79 4.57 19.74 1.29
CA PRO A 79 4.74 20.83 0.32
C PRO A 79 6.02 20.68 -0.53
N ARG A 80 7.18 20.49 0.09
CA ARG A 80 8.45 20.29 -0.63
C ARG A 80 8.40 19.07 -1.55
N PHE A 81 7.86 17.96 -1.04
CA PHE A 81 7.67 16.75 -1.83
C PHE A 81 6.80 17.00 -3.06
N ASN A 82 5.62 17.60 -2.87
CA ASN A 82 4.66 17.88 -3.93
C ASN A 82 5.25 18.82 -4.98
N ASP A 83 5.86 19.94 -4.58
CA ASP A 83 6.37 20.95 -5.52
C ASP A 83 7.55 20.43 -6.35
N SER A 84 8.48 19.69 -5.75
CA SER A 84 9.61 19.10 -6.49
C SER A 84 9.13 17.98 -7.41
N THR A 85 8.26 17.12 -6.91
CA THR A 85 7.82 15.94 -7.66
C THR A 85 6.89 16.33 -8.79
N ALA A 86 6.03 17.34 -8.62
CA ALA A 86 5.19 17.89 -9.69
C ALA A 86 6.02 18.42 -10.86
N ARG A 87 7.08 19.21 -10.57
CA ARG A 87 8.01 19.68 -11.61
C ARG A 87 8.71 18.54 -12.31
N SER A 88 9.25 17.59 -11.54
CA SER A 88 9.99 16.46 -12.10
C SER A 88 9.10 15.52 -12.94
N LEU A 89 7.85 15.31 -12.52
CA LEU A 89 6.84 14.56 -13.26
C LEU A 89 6.44 15.29 -14.54
N THR A 90 6.26 16.61 -14.49
CA THR A 90 5.96 17.46 -15.65
C THR A 90 7.06 17.35 -16.70
N ASP A 91 8.32 17.48 -16.30
CA ASP A 91 9.48 17.34 -17.17
C ASP A 91 9.57 15.93 -17.77
N PHE A 92 9.34 14.90 -16.95
CA PHE A 92 9.33 13.51 -17.40
C PHE A 92 8.28 13.26 -18.49
N ILE A 93 7.02 13.62 -18.22
CA ILE A 93 5.92 13.41 -19.17
C ILE A 93 6.15 14.22 -20.45
N SER A 94 6.63 15.45 -20.33
CA SER A 94 6.93 16.32 -21.49
C SER A 94 8.00 15.70 -22.39
N ARG A 95 9.06 15.11 -21.83
CA ARG A 95 10.06 14.35 -22.61
C ARG A 95 9.47 13.09 -23.24
N GLN A 96 8.68 12.31 -22.50
CA GLN A 96 8.08 11.08 -23.01
C GLN A 96 7.10 11.33 -24.16
N LYS A 97 6.43 12.48 -24.20
CA LYS A 97 5.58 12.90 -25.32
C LYS A 97 6.31 13.11 -26.64
N LEU A 98 7.63 13.32 -26.61
CA LEU A 98 8.47 13.46 -27.80
C LEU A 98 9.02 12.11 -28.29
N SER A 99 8.73 11.01 -27.59
CA SER A 99 9.16 9.67 -27.99
C SER A 99 8.32 9.11 -29.13
N GLY A 100 8.79 8.04 -29.77
CA GLY A 100 8.03 7.32 -30.81
C GLY A 100 6.76 6.64 -30.30
N ASN A 101 6.57 6.52 -28.98
CA ASN A 101 5.37 5.94 -28.36
C ASN A 101 4.92 6.82 -27.17
N PRO A 102 4.31 7.98 -27.44
CA PRO A 102 3.97 8.94 -26.40
C PRO A 102 2.88 8.39 -25.46
N PRO A 103 2.99 8.67 -24.14
CA PRO A 103 2.02 8.20 -23.17
C PRO A 103 0.62 8.76 -23.44
N LYS A 104 -0.40 7.95 -23.19
CA LYS A 104 -1.82 8.30 -23.38
C LYS A 104 -2.59 8.42 -22.07
N ALA A 105 -2.09 7.78 -21.01
CA ALA A 105 -2.73 7.79 -19.71
C ALA A 105 -1.72 7.83 -18.56
N LEU A 106 -2.13 8.42 -17.45
CA LEU A 106 -1.47 8.32 -16.15
C LEU A 106 -2.41 7.59 -15.17
N ILE A 107 -1.95 6.47 -14.64
CA ILE A 107 -2.53 5.84 -13.46
C ILE A 107 -1.72 6.33 -12.26
N TYR A 108 -2.34 7.05 -11.33
CA TYR A 108 -1.65 7.68 -10.21
C TYR A 108 -2.28 7.30 -8.87
N ASP A 109 -1.49 7.47 -7.81
CA ASP A 109 -1.96 7.35 -6.44
C ASP A 109 -2.60 8.66 -5.94
N PRO A 110 -3.87 8.65 -5.50
CA PRO A 110 -4.58 9.83 -5.03
C PRO A 110 -3.92 10.57 -3.85
N PHE A 111 -3.01 9.94 -3.10
CA PHE A 111 -2.22 10.65 -2.08
C PHE A 111 -1.38 11.80 -2.64
N MET A 112 -1.25 11.89 -3.97
CA MET A 112 -0.58 12.96 -4.69
C MET A 112 -1.57 13.67 -5.63
N PRO A 113 -2.48 14.52 -5.12
CA PRO A 113 -3.47 15.21 -5.96
C PRO A 113 -2.85 16.00 -7.10
N PHE A 114 -1.66 16.58 -6.90
CA PHE A 114 -0.94 17.34 -7.94
C PHE A 114 -0.67 16.52 -9.21
N ALA A 115 -0.56 15.19 -9.11
CA ALA A 115 -0.27 14.34 -10.26
C ALA A 115 -1.44 14.32 -11.25
N LEU A 116 -2.68 14.45 -10.75
CA LEU A 116 -3.86 14.62 -11.58
C LEU A 116 -3.76 15.91 -12.40
N ASP A 117 -3.43 17.02 -11.73
CA ASP A 117 -3.34 18.34 -12.37
C ASP A 117 -2.29 18.34 -13.47
N VAL A 118 -1.08 17.88 -13.14
CA VAL A 118 0.03 17.75 -14.10
C VAL A 118 -0.37 16.91 -15.32
N ALA A 119 -1.03 15.77 -15.11
CA ALA A 119 -1.42 14.89 -16.21
C ALA A 119 -2.53 15.48 -17.08
N LYS A 120 -3.52 16.16 -16.48
CA LYS A 120 -4.59 16.85 -17.19
C LYS A 120 -4.06 18.02 -18.02
N ASP A 121 -3.17 18.83 -17.47
CA ASP A 121 -2.54 19.95 -18.17
C ASP A 121 -1.70 19.47 -19.36
N LEU A 122 -1.14 18.26 -19.23
CA LEU A 122 -0.47 17.54 -20.32
C LEU A 122 -1.43 16.66 -21.13
N GLY A 123 -2.75 16.83 -21.04
CA GLY A 123 -3.71 16.18 -21.94
C GLY A 123 -3.70 14.65 -21.90
N LEU A 124 -3.29 14.04 -20.78
CA LEU A 124 -3.39 12.60 -20.57
C LEU A 124 -4.78 12.22 -20.03
N TYR A 125 -5.20 10.99 -20.33
CA TYR A 125 -6.30 10.34 -19.62
C TYR A 125 -5.83 9.99 -18.20
N VAL A 126 -6.57 10.43 -17.17
CA VAL A 126 -6.12 10.31 -15.78
C VAL A 126 -6.97 9.31 -15.02
N VAL A 127 -6.31 8.32 -14.43
CA VAL A 127 -6.92 7.25 -13.65
C VAL A 127 -6.42 7.33 -12.21
N ALA A 128 -7.32 7.62 -11.27
CA ALA A 128 -7.03 7.52 -9.85
C ALA A 128 -7.04 6.06 -9.42
N TYR A 129 -5.98 5.57 -8.77
CA TYR A 129 -5.88 4.19 -8.29
C TYR A 129 -5.77 4.13 -6.77
N PHE A 130 -6.86 3.72 -6.11
CA PHE A 130 -6.94 3.55 -4.66
C PHE A 130 -6.41 2.17 -4.26
N THR A 131 -5.44 2.17 -3.35
CA THR A 131 -4.93 0.97 -2.68
C THR A 131 -5.58 0.73 -1.31
N GLN A 132 -6.33 1.72 -0.81
CA GLN A 132 -7.08 1.65 0.44
C GLN A 132 -8.49 1.05 0.23
N PRO A 133 -9.08 0.41 1.25
CA PRO A 133 -10.47 -0.03 1.21
C PRO A 133 -11.43 1.16 1.16
N TRP A 134 -12.59 0.97 0.55
CA TRP A 134 -13.56 2.06 0.40
C TRP A 134 -14.06 2.61 1.72
N LEU A 135 -14.22 1.73 2.72
CA LEU A 135 -14.62 2.10 4.08
C LEU A 135 -13.74 3.27 4.60
N ALA A 136 -12.43 3.10 4.56
CA ALA A 136 -11.50 4.13 5.02
C ALA A 136 -11.52 5.37 4.12
N SER A 137 -11.47 5.16 2.80
CA SER A 137 -11.45 6.23 1.81
C SER A 137 -12.66 7.15 1.90
N LEU A 138 -13.87 6.64 2.10
CA LEU A 138 -15.05 7.49 2.17
C LEU A 138 -15.19 8.25 3.49
N ILE A 139 -14.65 7.74 4.60
CA ILE A 139 -14.52 8.55 5.83
C ILE A 139 -13.70 9.81 5.53
N TYR A 140 -12.57 9.65 4.83
CA TYR A 140 -11.72 10.78 4.44
C TYR A 140 -12.39 11.72 3.44
N TYR A 141 -13.19 11.17 2.51
CA TYR A 141 -14.02 11.95 1.61
C TYR A 141 -15.02 12.83 2.39
N HIS A 142 -15.73 12.25 3.35
CA HIS A 142 -16.73 12.99 4.12
C HIS A 142 -16.11 14.09 4.99
N ILE A 143 -14.90 13.87 5.50
CA ILE A 143 -14.08 14.89 6.15
C ILE A 143 -13.72 16.00 5.14
N ASN A 144 -13.21 15.63 3.96
CA ASN A 144 -12.81 16.60 2.92
C ASN A 144 -13.98 17.49 2.47
N GLU A 145 -15.17 16.91 2.29
CA GLU A 145 -16.38 17.65 1.88
C GLU A 145 -17.03 18.43 3.03
N GLY A 146 -16.52 18.31 4.27
CA GLY A 146 -17.11 18.96 5.45
C GLY A 146 -18.45 18.35 5.88
N THR A 147 -18.79 17.15 5.41
CA THR A 147 -20.01 16.42 5.79
C THR A 147 -19.85 15.57 7.04
N TYR A 148 -18.62 15.45 7.54
CA TYR A 148 -18.30 14.91 8.86
C TYR A 148 -17.25 15.82 9.50
N ASP A 149 -17.58 16.41 10.65
CA ASP A 149 -16.62 17.20 11.44
C ASP A 149 -15.91 16.30 12.43
N VAL A 150 -14.59 16.35 12.43
CA VAL A 150 -13.78 15.59 13.37
C VAL A 150 -13.92 16.22 14.76
N PRO A 151 -14.24 15.47 15.81
CA PRO A 151 -14.34 16.00 17.17
C PRO A 151 -13.03 16.65 17.65
N ASP A 152 -13.12 17.64 18.54
CA ASP A 152 -11.92 18.26 19.14
C ASP A 152 -11.20 17.29 20.09
N ASP A 153 -11.96 16.54 20.90
CA ASP A 153 -11.44 15.55 21.85
C ASP A 153 -12.05 14.17 21.62
N ARG A 154 -11.32 13.11 22.03
CA ARG A 154 -11.91 11.77 22.15
C ARG A 154 -12.88 11.74 23.31
N HIS A 155 -14.12 11.35 23.05
CA HIS A 155 -15.11 11.18 24.11
C HIS A 155 -15.06 9.74 24.63
N GLU A 156 -15.15 9.58 25.96
CA GLU A 156 -15.23 8.25 26.59
C GLU A 156 -16.54 7.52 26.24
N ASP A 157 -17.60 8.28 25.94
CA ASP A 157 -18.87 7.77 25.43
C ASP A 157 -18.80 7.53 23.91
N PRO A 158 -19.42 6.44 23.40
CA PRO A 158 -19.39 6.11 21.99
C PRO A 158 -20.28 7.05 21.20
N ILE A 159 -19.74 8.20 20.78
CA ILE A 159 -20.36 8.99 19.71
C ILE A 159 -20.32 8.14 18.44
N LEU A 160 -21.50 7.92 17.86
CA LEU A 160 -21.66 7.15 16.63
C LEU A 160 -21.53 8.10 15.43
N ALA A 161 -20.51 7.87 14.61
CA ALA A 161 -20.36 8.49 13.31
C ALA A 161 -21.26 7.78 12.28
N SER A 162 -21.95 8.59 11.47
CA SER A 162 -22.86 8.11 10.44
C SER A 162 -22.38 8.57 9.07
N PHE A 163 -22.12 7.62 8.18
CA PHE A 163 -21.72 7.88 6.79
C PHE A 163 -22.68 7.18 5.82
N PRO A 164 -23.00 7.81 4.67
CA PRO A 164 -23.79 7.18 3.62
C PRO A 164 -23.22 5.83 3.14
N GLY A 165 -24.00 4.75 3.30
CA GLY A 165 -23.59 3.40 2.90
C GLY A 165 -22.85 2.60 3.98
N PHE A 166 -22.67 3.17 5.18
CA PHE A 166 -21.95 2.56 6.30
C PHE A 166 -22.92 2.12 7.40
N PRO A 167 -22.55 1.12 8.22
CA PRO A 167 -23.13 1.01 9.56
C PRO A 167 -22.76 2.24 10.40
N LEU A 168 -23.50 2.48 11.48
CA LEU A 168 -23.05 3.43 12.51
C LEU A 168 -21.73 2.93 13.09
N LEU A 169 -20.73 3.80 13.14
CA LEU A 169 -19.40 3.49 13.64
C LEU A 169 -19.17 4.23 14.96
N SER A 170 -18.74 3.54 16.00
CA SER A 170 -18.20 4.20 17.19
C SER A 170 -16.89 4.92 16.88
N GLN A 171 -16.51 5.91 17.70
CA GLN A 171 -15.22 6.59 17.54
C GLN A 171 -14.03 5.63 17.49
N ASN A 172 -14.08 4.51 18.21
CA ASN A 172 -13.00 3.51 18.26
C ASN A 172 -12.88 2.67 16.97
N GLU A 173 -13.90 2.70 16.11
CA GLU A 173 -13.90 2.04 14.80
C GLU A 173 -13.44 2.97 13.67
N LEU A 174 -13.20 4.26 13.97
CA LEU A 174 -12.67 5.22 13.03
C LEU A 174 -11.13 5.22 13.04
N PRO A 175 -10.49 5.61 11.93
CA PRO A 175 -9.07 5.93 11.93
C PRO A 175 -8.76 6.98 12.99
N SER A 176 -7.67 6.82 13.76
CA SER A 176 -7.36 7.66 14.93
C SER A 176 -7.42 9.18 14.70
N PHE A 177 -7.09 9.63 13.48
CA PHE A 177 -7.11 11.04 13.09
C PHE A 177 -8.50 11.55 12.64
N ALA A 178 -9.48 10.66 12.50
CA ALA A 178 -10.90 10.97 12.30
C ALA A 178 -11.70 10.94 13.61
N CYS A 179 -11.09 10.48 14.70
CA CYS A 179 -11.67 10.50 16.05
C CYS A 179 -11.44 11.84 16.77
N GLU A 180 -10.31 12.50 16.50
CA GLU A 180 -9.79 13.63 17.29
C GLU A 180 -9.00 14.57 16.39
N LYS A 181 -9.30 15.86 16.44
CA LYS A 181 -8.59 16.88 15.69
C LYS A 181 -7.14 16.98 16.16
N GLY A 182 -6.23 17.18 15.22
CA GLY A 182 -4.81 17.27 15.52
C GLY A 182 -4.11 15.93 15.76
N SER A 183 -4.83 14.81 15.86
CA SER A 183 -4.24 13.48 15.85
C SER A 183 -3.60 13.19 14.48
N TYR A 184 -2.31 12.82 14.46
CA TYR A 184 -1.53 12.51 13.25
C TYR A 184 -1.72 13.51 12.09
N PRO A 185 -1.46 14.82 12.29
CA PRO A 185 -1.90 15.88 11.39
C PRO A 185 -1.31 15.78 9.99
N LEU A 186 -0.10 15.21 9.86
CA LEU A 186 0.54 14.96 8.57
C LEU A 186 -0.17 13.86 7.78
N ILE A 187 -0.50 12.74 8.43
CA ILE A 187 -1.22 11.63 7.79
C ILE A 187 -2.63 12.08 7.43
N PHE A 188 -3.31 12.78 8.35
CA PHE A 188 -4.61 13.40 8.11
C PHE A 188 -4.60 14.24 6.83
N LYS A 189 -3.64 15.17 6.72
CA LYS A 189 -3.51 16.04 5.55
C LYS A 189 -3.34 15.24 4.25
N VAL A 190 -2.48 14.23 4.25
CA VAL A 190 -2.24 13.39 3.05
C VAL A 190 -3.51 12.64 2.64
N VAL A 191 -4.14 11.90 3.56
CA VAL A 191 -5.28 11.02 3.21
C VAL A 191 -6.58 11.76 2.94
N VAL A 192 -6.77 12.95 3.51
CA VAL A 192 -7.95 13.79 3.23
C VAL A 192 -7.76 14.53 1.90
N SER A 193 -6.55 15.04 1.63
CA SER A 193 -6.27 15.80 0.41
C SER A 193 -6.47 15.01 -0.89
N GLN A 194 -6.47 13.68 -0.82
CA GLN A 194 -6.68 12.80 -1.98
C GLN A 194 -8.02 13.03 -2.70
N PHE A 195 -9.00 13.65 -2.03
CA PHE A 195 -10.31 13.97 -2.61
C PHE A 195 -10.41 15.38 -3.19
N SER A 196 -9.41 16.24 -2.96
CA SER A 196 -9.43 17.67 -3.31
C SER A 196 -9.71 17.95 -4.80
N ASN A 197 -9.21 17.10 -5.70
CA ASN A 197 -9.44 17.21 -7.13
C ASN A 197 -9.92 15.90 -7.79
N LEU A 198 -10.29 14.89 -6.99
CA LEU A 198 -10.59 13.54 -7.47
C LEU A 198 -11.71 13.50 -8.51
N ARG A 199 -12.71 14.38 -8.40
CA ARG A 199 -13.85 14.49 -9.34
C ARG A 199 -13.43 14.80 -10.78
N ARG A 200 -12.18 15.24 -11.00
CA ARG A 200 -11.61 15.51 -12.33
C ARG A 200 -10.95 14.29 -12.96
N ALA A 201 -10.78 13.18 -12.24
CA ALA A 201 -10.25 11.94 -12.80
C ALA A 201 -11.23 11.36 -13.82
N ASP A 202 -10.72 10.80 -14.91
CA ASP A 202 -11.56 10.20 -15.95
C ASP A 202 -12.09 8.82 -15.57
N CYS A 203 -11.38 8.13 -14.67
CA CYS A 203 -11.75 6.84 -14.12
C CYS A 203 -11.15 6.69 -12.72
N ILE A 204 -11.86 5.99 -11.85
CA ILE A 204 -11.37 5.62 -10.53
C ILE A 204 -11.29 4.09 -10.45
N LEU A 205 -10.11 3.59 -10.12
CA LEU A 205 -9.86 2.17 -9.88
C LEU A 205 -9.62 1.97 -8.38
N CYS A 206 -10.13 0.88 -7.82
CA CYS A 206 -9.84 0.51 -6.44
C CYS A 206 -9.41 -0.95 -6.33
N ASN A 207 -8.40 -1.19 -5.48
CA ASN A 207 -7.93 -2.51 -5.12
C ASN A 207 -8.87 -3.20 -4.10
N THR A 208 -10.11 -3.43 -4.53
CA THR A 208 -11.15 -4.14 -3.77
C THR A 208 -12.06 -4.90 -4.74
N PHE A 209 -13.04 -5.64 -4.24
CA PHE A 209 -14.04 -6.34 -5.05
C PHE A 209 -15.45 -6.11 -4.48
N ASP A 210 -16.46 -6.11 -5.36
CA ASP A 210 -17.81 -5.63 -5.03
C ASP A 210 -18.45 -6.36 -3.84
N GLN A 211 -18.19 -7.66 -3.72
CA GLN A 211 -18.76 -8.49 -2.66
C GLN A 211 -18.17 -8.20 -1.28
N LEU A 212 -17.02 -7.51 -1.18
CA LEU A 212 -16.40 -7.16 0.09
C LEU A 212 -17.14 -6.01 0.79
N GLU A 213 -17.56 -5.00 0.01
CA GLU A 213 -18.12 -3.74 0.53
C GLU A 213 -19.44 -3.36 -0.20
N PRO A 214 -20.44 -4.26 -0.31
CA PRO A 214 -21.54 -4.11 -1.26
C PRO A 214 -22.43 -2.87 -1.03
N LYS A 215 -22.62 -2.47 0.24
CA LYS A 215 -23.39 -1.26 0.58
C LYS A 215 -22.68 0.02 0.13
N VAL A 216 -21.36 0.06 0.33
CA VAL A 216 -20.51 1.18 -0.05
C VAL A 216 -20.42 1.28 -1.57
N VAL A 217 -20.20 0.16 -2.26
CA VAL A 217 -20.16 0.09 -3.73
C VAL A 217 -21.47 0.58 -4.34
N LYS A 218 -22.62 0.14 -3.81
CA LYS A 218 -23.93 0.60 -4.25
C LYS A 218 -24.11 2.12 -4.09
N TRP A 219 -23.57 2.71 -3.03
CA TRP A 219 -23.64 4.16 -2.83
C TRP A 219 -22.76 4.91 -3.84
N MET A 220 -21.57 4.40 -4.17
CA MET A 220 -20.64 5.04 -5.11
C MET A 220 -21.04 4.95 -6.58
N ASP A 221 -21.81 3.92 -6.98
CA ASP A 221 -22.23 3.69 -8.37
C ASP A 221 -22.97 4.90 -8.98
N GLY A 222 -23.58 5.74 -8.13
CA GLY A 222 -24.22 7.00 -8.54
C GLY A 222 -23.35 8.26 -8.45
N GLN A 223 -22.12 8.18 -7.94
CA GLN A 223 -21.27 9.34 -7.64
C GLN A 223 -20.09 9.48 -8.60
N TRP A 224 -19.40 8.37 -8.91
CA TRP A 224 -18.11 8.39 -9.60
C TRP A 224 -17.96 7.25 -10.62
N PRO A 225 -17.12 7.41 -11.67
CA PRO A 225 -16.82 6.35 -12.64
C PRO A 225 -15.84 5.31 -12.04
N VAL A 226 -16.31 4.58 -11.04
CA VAL A 226 -15.53 3.62 -10.23
C VAL A 226 -15.51 2.23 -10.86
N LYS A 227 -14.35 1.56 -10.80
CA LYS A 227 -14.22 0.13 -11.05
C LYS A 227 -13.39 -0.53 -9.95
N ASN A 228 -13.98 -1.54 -9.32
CA ASN A 228 -13.29 -2.40 -8.38
C ASN A 228 -12.56 -3.49 -9.15
N ILE A 229 -11.23 -3.54 -9.02
CA ILE A 229 -10.35 -4.41 -9.82
C ILE A 229 -9.50 -5.36 -8.97
N GLY A 230 -9.79 -5.40 -7.67
CA GLY A 230 -9.08 -6.22 -6.70
C GLY A 230 -9.62 -7.65 -6.54
N PRO A 231 -8.94 -8.45 -5.71
CA PRO A 231 -7.65 -8.13 -5.10
C PRO A 231 -6.54 -8.09 -6.17
N VAL A 232 -5.67 -7.10 -6.09
CA VAL A 232 -4.54 -6.90 -7.01
C VAL A 232 -3.29 -7.47 -6.34
N VAL A 233 -3.11 -8.78 -6.50
CA VAL A 233 -1.94 -9.55 -6.03
C VAL A 233 -1.39 -10.40 -7.19
N PRO A 234 -0.19 -11.00 -7.06
CA PRO A 234 0.39 -11.79 -8.14
C PRO A 234 -0.55 -12.87 -8.65
N SER A 235 -0.58 -13.05 -9.97
CA SER A 235 -1.52 -13.94 -10.66
C SER A 235 -1.42 -15.39 -10.19
N LYS A 236 -0.23 -15.87 -9.81
CA LYS A 236 -0.02 -17.19 -9.15
C LYS A 236 -0.96 -17.39 -7.96
N PHE A 237 -1.34 -16.32 -7.26
CA PHE A 237 -2.22 -16.35 -6.11
C PHE A 237 -3.68 -16.03 -6.42
N LEU A 238 -4.14 -15.94 -7.66
CA LEU A 238 -5.57 -15.72 -7.94
C LEU A 238 -6.07 -16.61 -9.04
N ASP A 239 -5.66 -16.30 -10.26
CA ASP A 239 -6.26 -16.82 -11.49
C ASP A 239 -5.24 -17.54 -12.38
N ASN A 240 -3.95 -17.49 -12.02
CA ASN A 240 -2.83 -18.11 -12.72
C ASN A 240 -2.79 -17.80 -14.23
N ARG A 241 -3.36 -16.65 -14.63
CA ARG A 241 -3.38 -16.17 -16.03
C ARG A 241 -2.02 -15.62 -16.48
N LEU A 242 -1.14 -15.29 -15.54
CA LEU A 242 0.26 -14.92 -15.76
C LEU A 242 1.14 -15.91 -14.97
N PRO A 243 1.52 -17.06 -15.55
CA PRO A 243 2.33 -18.07 -14.85
C PRO A 243 3.70 -17.58 -14.36
N GLU A 244 4.26 -16.57 -15.05
CA GLU A 244 5.49 -15.87 -14.69
C GLU A 244 5.33 -14.98 -13.45
N ASP A 245 4.11 -14.55 -13.13
CA ASP A 245 3.82 -13.59 -12.07
C ASP A 245 3.66 -14.26 -10.70
N LYS A 246 4.82 -14.54 -10.10
CA LYS A 246 4.96 -15.17 -8.79
C LYS A 246 5.31 -14.17 -7.69
N ASP A 247 5.95 -13.07 -8.06
CA ASP A 247 6.55 -12.10 -7.14
C ASP A 247 5.69 -10.85 -7.01
N TYR A 248 5.54 -10.33 -5.79
CA TYR A 248 4.78 -9.10 -5.56
C TYR A 248 5.53 -7.85 -6.01
N GLU A 249 6.86 -7.91 -5.91
CA GLU A 249 7.80 -6.84 -6.21
C GLU A 249 8.45 -7.02 -7.59
N LEU A 250 9.20 -6.02 -8.07
CA LEU A 250 9.93 -6.08 -9.35
C LEU A 250 11.43 -6.28 -9.14
N GLY A 251 12.05 -7.14 -9.95
CA GLY A 251 13.51 -7.20 -10.14
C GLY A 251 14.31 -7.31 -8.83
N ASP A 252 15.36 -6.51 -8.70
CA ASP A 252 16.34 -6.54 -7.60
C ASP A 252 15.79 -6.18 -6.22
N SER A 253 14.53 -5.76 -6.11
CA SER A 253 13.89 -5.59 -4.80
C SER A 253 13.38 -6.90 -4.21
N LYS A 254 13.35 -7.99 -5.00
CA LYS A 254 12.97 -9.34 -4.54
C LYS A 254 13.75 -9.70 -3.29
N THR A 255 13.05 -9.73 -2.16
CA THR A 255 13.59 -10.34 -0.95
C THR A 255 13.42 -11.84 -1.10
N GLU A 256 14.52 -12.59 -1.20
CA GLU A 256 14.42 -14.05 -1.25
C GLU A 256 13.74 -14.58 0.02
N PRO A 257 12.85 -15.57 -0.09
CA PRO A 257 12.29 -16.27 1.06
C PRO A 257 13.41 -16.78 1.95
N ASP A 258 13.40 -16.37 3.21
CA ASP A 258 14.27 -16.99 4.21
C ASP A 258 13.85 -18.47 4.35
N GLU A 259 14.66 -19.36 3.78
CA GLU A 259 14.39 -20.81 3.78
C GLU A 259 14.22 -21.35 5.21
N SER A 260 14.83 -20.70 6.21
CA SER A 260 14.66 -21.08 7.61
C SER A 260 13.23 -20.84 8.11
N VAL A 261 12.56 -19.78 7.64
CA VAL A 261 11.17 -19.47 7.98
C VAL A 261 10.23 -20.51 7.37
N LEU A 262 10.42 -20.85 6.10
CA LEU A 262 9.62 -21.86 5.41
C LEU A 262 9.82 -23.23 6.04
N SER A 263 11.07 -23.62 6.30
CA SER A 263 11.39 -24.90 6.95
C SER A 263 10.80 -25.02 8.35
N TRP A 264 10.85 -23.94 9.14
CA TRP A 264 10.25 -23.92 10.48
C TRP A 264 8.73 -24.08 10.42
N LEU A 265 8.05 -23.34 9.51
CA LEU A 265 6.61 -23.48 9.30
C LEU A 265 6.23 -24.86 8.78
N ALA A 266 7.02 -25.46 7.90
CA ALA A 266 6.80 -26.79 7.34
C ALA A 266 6.73 -27.89 8.42
N ASN A 267 7.41 -27.69 9.55
CA ASN A 267 7.42 -28.63 10.68
C ASN A 267 6.27 -28.46 11.69
N LYS A 268 5.42 -27.42 11.55
CA LYS A 268 4.30 -27.18 12.48
C LYS A 268 3.00 -27.89 12.07
N PRO A 269 2.08 -28.20 13.01
CA PRO A 269 0.75 -28.68 12.65
C PRO A 269 -0.08 -27.69 11.81
N ALA A 270 -1.19 -28.19 11.27
CA ALA A 270 -2.21 -27.36 10.66
C ALA A 270 -2.95 -26.51 11.72
N LYS A 271 -3.17 -25.23 11.40
CA LYS A 271 -3.86 -24.13 12.08
C LYS A 271 -3.36 -23.92 13.50
N SER A 272 -2.04 -24.07 13.71
CA SER A 272 -1.40 -24.04 15.03
C SER A 272 -0.40 -22.89 15.21
N VAL A 273 -0.13 -22.08 14.18
CA VAL A 273 0.84 -20.98 14.24
C VAL A 273 0.10 -19.64 14.19
N VAL A 274 0.42 -18.72 15.09
CA VAL A 274 -0.04 -17.33 15.05
C VAL A 274 0.96 -16.50 14.26
N TYR A 275 0.52 -15.90 13.15
CA TYR A 275 1.35 -14.95 12.41
C TYR A 275 1.11 -13.53 12.90
N VAL A 276 2.19 -12.83 13.24
CA VAL A 276 2.15 -11.46 13.76
C VAL A 276 2.99 -10.56 12.87
N ALA A 277 2.39 -9.48 12.38
CA ALA A 277 3.07 -8.44 11.61
C ALA A 277 2.32 -7.12 11.69
N PHE A 278 3.04 -6.05 12.04
CA PHE A 278 2.49 -4.68 12.14
C PHE A 278 2.81 -3.83 10.89
N GLY A 279 3.11 -4.48 9.76
CA GLY A 279 3.47 -3.82 8.52
C GLY A 279 4.79 -3.04 8.58
N THR A 280 4.98 -2.15 7.62
CA THR A 280 6.26 -1.42 7.42
C THR A 280 6.28 -0.01 8.00
N LEU A 281 5.13 0.54 8.39
CA LEU A 281 5.01 1.90 8.93
C LEU A 281 4.86 1.96 10.44
N VAL A 282 4.17 1.00 11.06
CA VAL A 282 3.89 1.03 12.50
C VAL A 282 5.18 0.74 13.28
N ALA A 283 5.51 1.61 14.22
CA ALA A 283 6.60 1.42 15.18
C ALA A 283 5.98 1.33 16.58
N LEU A 284 6.04 0.15 17.19
CA LEU A 284 5.55 -0.06 18.54
C LEU A 284 6.49 0.62 19.55
N SER A 285 5.92 1.10 20.65
CA SER A 285 6.70 1.48 21.83
C SER A 285 7.36 0.25 22.45
N GLU A 286 8.43 0.44 23.24
CA GLU A 286 9.07 -0.66 23.99
C GLU A 286 8.07 -1.38 24.90
N LYS A 287 7.19 -0.62 25.56
CA LYS A 287 6.12 -1.18 26.39
C LYS A 287 5.18 -2.06 25.55
N GLN A 288 4.69 -1.57 24.41
CA GLN A 288 3.81 -2.37 23.54
C GLN A 288 4.51 -3.60 22.99
N MET A 289 5.79 -3.50 22.60
CA MET A 289 6.58 -4.64 22.12
C MET A 289 6.72 -5.71 23.21
N LYS A 290 7.02 -5.30 24.45
CA LYS A 290 7.11 -6.18 25.61
C LYS A 290 5.78 -6.86 25.93
N GLU A 291 4.69 -6.11 26.00
CA GLU A 291 3.36 -6.66 26.25
C GLU A 291 2.92 -7.61 25.13
N THR A 292 3.21 -7.27 23.87
CA THR A 292 2.93 -8.14 22.71
C THR A 292 3.70 -9.46 22.81
N ALA A 293 5.00 -9.40 23.12
CA ALA A 293 5.83 -10.58 23.31
C ALA A 293 5.32 -11.48 24.45
N MET A 294 4.94 -10.87 25.58
CA MET A 294 4.37 -11.58 26.73
C MET A 294 3.02 -12.21 26.39
N ALA A 295 2.13 -11.48 25.72
CA ALA A 295 0.82 -11.96 25.31
C ALA A 295 0.93 -13.15 24.35
N ILE A 296 1.77 -13.04 23.32
CA ILE A 296 2.01 -14.14 22.36
C ILE A 296 2.50 -15.39 23.10
N LYS A 297 3.46 -15.26 24.02
CA LYS A 297 3.98 -16.37 24.81
C LYS A 297 2.90 -17.02 25.69
N GLN A 298 2.03 -16.23 26.30
CA GLN A 298 0.95 -16.71 27.15
C GLN A 298 -0.14 -17.45 26.38
N THR A 299 -0.30 -17.21 25.07
CA THR A 299 -1.29 -17.92 24.27
C THR A 299 -1.02 -19.44 24.18
N GLY A 300 0.23 -19.86 24.37
CA GLY A 300 0.67 -21.25 24.21
C GLY A 300 0.70 -21.76 22.77
N TYR A 301 0.32 -20.94 21.78
CA TYR A 301 0.45 -21.29 20.37
C TYR A 301 1.88 -21.08 19.88
N SER A 302 2.27 -21.85 18.86
CA SER A 302 3.46 -21.51 18.10
C SER A 302 3.26 -20.17 17.41
N PHE A 303 4.30 -19.36 17.23
CA PHE A 303 4.16 -18.06 16.56
C PHE A 303 5.25 -17.77 15.54
N LEU A 304 4.90 -17.03 14.51
CA LEU A 304 5.82 -16.42 13.56
C LEU A 304 5.63 -14.92 13.63
N TRP A 305 6.64 -14.19 14.10
CA TRP A 305 6.57 -12.74 14.24
C TRP A 305 7.56 -12.05 13.30
N SER A 306 7.04 -11.26 12.35
CA SER A 306 7.86 -10.38 11.52
C SER A 306 8.21 -9.11 12.30
N VAL A 307 9.48 -8.96 12.65
CA VAL A 307 10.02 -7.80 13.39
C VAL A 307 11.20 -7.22 12.63
N ARG A 308 11.09 -5.95 12.21
CA ARG A 308 12.15 -5.23 11.49
C ARG A 308 13.38 -5.07 12.38
N ASP A 309 14.57 -5.07 11.79
CA ASP A 309 15.83 -4.92 12.54
C ASP A 309 15.88 -3.65 13.39
N SER A 310 15.33 -2.54 12.88
CA SER A 310 15.25 -1.27 13.61
C SER A 310 14.38 -1.34 14.88
N GLU A 311 13.53 -2.36 15.00
CA GLU A 311 12.64 -2.57 16.14
C GLU A 311 13.10 -3.72 17.05
N ARG A 312 14.05 -4.55 16.61
CA ARG A 312 14.48 -5.75 17.34
C ARG A 312 15.00 -5.45 18.74
N SER A 313 15.66 -4.30 18.93
CA SER A 313 16.17 -3.86 20.23
C SER A 313 15.09 -3.64 21.29
N LYS A 314 13.82 -3.50 20.88
CA LYS A 314 12.68 -3.30 21.77
C LYS A 314 12.09 -4.61 22.30
N LEU A 315 12.52 -5.75 21.77
CA LEU A 315 12.07 -7.06 22.24
C LEU A 315 12.62 -7.32 23.66
N PRO A 316 11.89 -8.08 24.51
CA PRO A 316 12.43 -8.48 25.80
C PRO A 316 13.74 -9.25 25.64
N SER A 317 14.70 -9.01 26.55
CA SER A 317 15.98 -9.71 26.55
C SER A 317 15.79 -11.24 26.61
N GLY A 318 16.48 -11.97 25.74
CA GLY A 318 16.41 -13.42 25.64
C GLY A 318 15.14 -13.96 24.95
N PHE A 319 14.21 -13.12 24.51
CA PHE A 319 12.94 -13.57 23.93
C PHE A 319 13.12 -14.36 22.63
N VAL A 320 14.01 -13.88 21.75
CA VAL A 320 14.25 -14.51 20.43
C VAL A 320 14.93 -15.86 20.60
N GLU A 321 15.93 -15.92 21.47
CA GLU A 321 16.69 -17.11 21.80
C GLU A 321 15.78 -18.15 22.46
N GLU A 322 15.02 -17.76 23.48
CA GLU A 322 14.09 -18.65 24.18
C GLU A 322 13.00 -19.20 23.23
N ALA A 323 12.45 -18.36 22.35
CA ALA A 323 11.43 -18.77 21.39
C ALA A 323 11.94 -19.86 20.44
N LEU A 324 13.19 -19.73 19.98
CA LEU A 324 13.82 -20.70 19.09
C LEU A 324 14.24 -21.97 19.83
N GLU A 325 14.91 -21.87 20.98
CA GLU A 325 15.40 -23.01 21.77
C GLU A 325 14.28 -23.93 22.25
N LYS A 326 13.13 -23.35 22.64
CA LYS A 326 11.96 -24.10 23.10
C LYS A 326 10.99 -24.48 21.96
N ASP A 327 11.37 -24.19 20.72
CA ASP A 327 10.56 -24.38 19.52
C ASP A 327 9.14 -23.75 19.62
N MET A 328 9.02 -22.67 20.38
CA MET A 328 7.77 -21.93 20.61
C MET A 328 7.47 -20.95 19.47
N GLY A 329 8.49 -20.41 18.82
CA GLY A 329 8.25 -19.40 17.79
C GLY A 329 9.50 -18.98 17.04
N LEU A 330 9.27 -18.26 15.94
CA LEU A 330 10.32 -17.69 15.12
C LEU A 330 10.11 -16.18 14.97
N VAL A 331 11.17 -15.40 15.24
CA VAL A 331 11.18 -13.94 15.04
C VAL A 331 12.04 -13.60 13.82
N ALA A 332 11.38 -13.38 12.69
CA ALA A 332 12.02 -13.15 11.41
C ALA A 332 12.07 -11.67 11.05
N LYS A 333 13.14 -11.23 10.39
CA LYS A 333 13.26 -9.86 9.89
C LYS A 333 12.20 -9.56 8.83
N TRP A 334 11.99 -10.53 7.95
CA TRP A 334 11.05 -10.48 6.85
C TRP A 334 10.43 -11.86 6.68
N VAL A 335 9.16 -11.89 6.28
CA VAL A 335 8.42 -13.13 6.04
C VAL A 335 7.81 -13.03 4.65
N PRO A 336 7.91 -14.08 3.81
CA PRO A 336 7.28 -14.11 2.49
C PRO A 336 5.76 -14.23 2.62
N GLN A 337 5.09 -13.13 3.01
CA GLN A 337 3.69 -13.10 3.42
C GLN A 337 2.75 -13.80 2.44
N LEU A 338 2.92 -13.58 1.15
CA LEU A 338 2.03 -14.15 0.13
C LEU A 338 2.28 -15.62 -0.16
N GLU A 339 3.40 -16.19 0.28
CA GLU A 339 3.68 -17.61 0.03
C GLU A 339 2.62 -18.50 0.66
N LYS A 340 2.33 -19.61 -0.03
CA LYS A 340 1.23 -20.51 0.36
C LYS A 340 1.39 -20.99 1.81
N GLU A 341 2.61 -21.20 2.27
CA GLU A 341 2.90 -21.67 3.63
C GLU A 341 2.68 -20.62 4.72
N VAL A 342 2.64 -19.33 4.34
CA VAL A 342 2.38 -18.22 5.26
C VAL A 342 0.89 -17.87 5.19
N VAL A 343 0.44 -16.97 4.33
CA VAL A 343 -0.96 -16.47 4.37
C VAL A 343 -1.99 -17.43 3.76
N ARG A 344 -1.59 -18.43 2.96
CA ARG A 344 -2.52 -19.19 2.11
C ARG A 344 -2.82 -20.65 2.44
N THR A 345 -2.31 -21.22 3.52
CA THR A 345 -2.66 -22.61 3.85
C THR A 345 -2.68 -22.88 5.33
N ARG A 346 -3.74 -23.58 5.75
CA ARG A 346 -3.89 -24.62 6.78
C ARG A 346 -3.10 -24.57 8.09
N LYS A 347 -2.07 -23.75 8.33
CA LYS A 347 -1.20 -23.70 9.52
C LYS A 347 -1.37 -22.43 10.35
N LEU A 348 -1.79 -21.32 9.74
CA LEU A 348 -2.04 -20.09 10.49
C LEU A 348 -3.44 -20.05 11.12
N MET A 349 -3.53 -19.55 12.35
CA MET A 349 -4.75 -18.92 12.86
C MET A 349 -4.75 -17.47 12.39
N ASN A 350 -5.82 -17.06 11.69
CA ASN A 350 -6.01 -15.65 11.33
C ASN A 350 -6.33 -14.86 12.60
N LEU A 351 -5.31 -14.27 13.22
CA LEU A 351 -5.46 -13.17 14.16
C LEU A 351 -5.06 -11.90 13.43
N LEU A 352 -6.05 -11.12 13.03
CA LEU A 352 -5.88 -9.70 12.72
C LEU A 352 -5.85 -9.00 14.09
N LEU A 353 -4.67 -8.51 14.47
CA LEU A 353 -4.52 -7.53 15.57
C LEU A 353 -4.25 -6.17 14.96
#